data_AF-A0A9W9LEK1-F1
#
_entry.id   AF-A0A9W9LEK1-F1
#
_cell.length_a   1.000
_cell.length_b   1.000
_cell.length_c   1.000
_cell.angle_alpha   90.00
_cell.angle_beta   90.00
_cell.angle_gamma   90.00
#
_symmetry.space_group_name_H-M   'P 1'
#
loop_
_entity.id
_entity.type
_entity.pdbx_description
1 polymer ?
#
loop_
_entity_poly.entity_id
_entity_poly.type
_entity_poly.pdbx_seq_one_letter_code
_entity_poly.pdbx_strand_id
1 'polypeptide(L)'
;MEPGSWTDHGAIGLPANTAYNRIDPNWITIEGKHPLKISSVIPHPLAYNARLNHREEASFMVQHRNYYNVLFSGGIASSYTANYPAAGEEYRIHMCHSTSGTGAFVDKASTLCLKSGGTILLASHEQVYAPGGQEVAGIINDKDLGLILYY
;
A
#
# COMPACT_ATOMS: atom_id res chain seq x y z
N MET A 1 11.00 12.07 -22.36
CA MET A 1 9.62 12.33 -22.80
C MET A 1 9.46 13.83 -22.80
N GLU A 2 8.91 14.42 -23.86
CA GLU A 2 8.73 15.86 -23.92
C GLU A 2 7.51 16.29 -23.08
N PRO A 3 7.50 17.50 -22.49
CA PRO A 3 6.32 18.04 -21.84
C PRO A 3 5.10 17.96 -22.77
N GLY A 4 4.02 17.32 -22.30
CA GLY A 4 2.78 17.18 -23.06
C GLY A 4 2.74 16.03 -24.07
N SER A 5 3.79 15.21 -24.21
CA SER A 5 3.80 14.09 -25.17
C SER A 5 3.13 12.80 -24.64
N TRP A 6 2.18 12.93 -23.71
CA TRP A 6 1.49 11.80 -23.07
C TRP A 6 0.27 11.39 -23.90
N THR A 7 0.02 10.08 -23.98
CA THR A 7 -1.15 9.51 -24.66
C THR A 7 -2.06 8.86 -23.63
N ASP A 8 -3.34 9.21 -23.64
CA ASP A 8 -4.36 8.47 -22.89
C ASP A 8 -4.65 7.14 -23.59
N HIS A 9 -4.42 6.04 -22.88
CA HIS A 9 -4.65 4.67 -23.36
C HIS A 9 -5.95 4.05 -22.82
N GLY A 10 -6.74 4.80 -22.05
CA GLY A 10 -7.97 4.31 -21.42
C GLY A 10 -7.71 3.31 -20.29
N ALA A 11 -8.67 2.40 -20.07
CA ALA A 11 -8.61 1.46 -18.96
C ALA A 11 -7.70 0.24 -19.24
N ILE A 12 -7.00 -0.23 -18.21
CA ILE A 12 -6.16 -1.43 -18.27
C ILE A 12 -6.92 -2.77 -18.21
N GLY A 13 -8.26 -2.77 -18.29
CA GLY A 13 -9.05 -4.01 -18.38
C GLY A 13 -9.34 -4.74 -17.05
N LEU A 14 -9.30 -4.06 -15.90
CA LEU A 14 -9.74 -4.63 -14.63
C LEU A 14 -11.26 -4.83 -14.61
N PRO A 15 -11.78 -6.03 -14.28
CA PRO A 15 -13.22 -6.29 -14.26
C PRO A 15 -13.93 -5.40 -13.23
N ALA A 16 -15.22 -5.13 -13.46
CA ALA A 16 -16.06 -4.45 -12.49
C ALA A 16 -16.23 -5.31 -11.24
N ASN A 17 -16.24 -4.68 -10.07
CA ASN A 17 -16.40 -5.34 -8.79
C ASN A 17 -17.03 -4.36 -7.79
N THR A 18 -17.90 -4.84 -6.91
CA THR A 18 -18.57 -4.03 -5.87
C THR A 18 -17.96 -4.21 -4.49
N ALA A 19 -17.01 -5.12 -4.32
CA ALA A 19 -16.35 -5.43 -3.05
C ALA A 19 -15.07 -4.61 -2.81
N TYR A 20 -14.50 -3.96 -3.83
CA TYR A 20 -13.31 -3.12 -3.69
C TYR A 20 -13.29 -1.96 -4.70
N ASN A 21 -12.59 -0.88 -4.31
CA ASN A 21 -12.29 0.24 -5.19
C ASN A 21 -11.03 -0.06 -6.01
N ARG A 22 -10.96 0.49 -7.24
CA ARG A 22 -9.87 0.29 -8.19
C ARG A 22 -9.08 1.59 -8.36
N ILE A 23 -8.39 1.98 -7.30
CA ILE A 23 -7.59 3.21 -7.17
C ILE A 23 -6.22 2.87 -6.56
N ASP A 24 -5.39 3.88 -6.34
CA ASP A 24 -4.07 3.80 -5.70
C ASP A 24 -3.14 2.74 -6.33
N PRO A 25 -2.92 2.80 -7.67
CA PRO A 25 -2.14 1.80 -8.35
C PRO A 25 -0.67 1.87 -7.92
N ASN A 26 -0.08 0.71 -7.65
CA ASN A 26 1.35 0.53 -7.55
C ASN A 26 1.82 -0.59 -8.49
N TRP A 27 3.04 -0.46 -9.00
CA TRP A 27 3.63 -1.42 -9.92
C TRP A 27 4.82 -2.15 -9.29
N ILE A 28 4.80 -3.48 -9.34
CA ILE A 28 5.93 -4.31 -8.92
C ILE A 28 6.09 -5.52 -9.84
N THR A 29 7.33 -5.91 -10.07
CA THR A 29 7.71 -7.15 -10.74
C THR A 29 7.77 -8.29 -9.73
N ILE A 30 6.98 -9.34 -9.96
CA ILE A 30 7.07 -10.61 -9.22
C ILE A 30 7.52 -11.67 -10.22
N GLU A 31 8.61 -12.37 -9.92
CA GLU A 31 9.19 -13.44 -10.76
C GLU A 31 9.58 -13.00 -12.20
N GLY A 32 9.93 -11.73 -12.41
CA GLY A 32 10.50 -11.26 -13.68
C GLY A 32 9.52 -11.11 -14.86
N LYS A 33 8.20 -11.21 -14.64
CA LYS A 33 7.18 -10.88 -15.67
C LYS A 33 7.02 -9.37 -15.82
N HIS A 34 6.88 -8.82 -17.04
CA HIS A 34 6.25 -7.52 -17.45
C HIS A 34 6.58 -7.19 -18.94
N PRO A 35 5.76 -6.49 -19.76
CA PRO A 35 5.11 -5.18 -19.54
C PRO A 35 3.63 -5.12 -20.01
N LEU A 36 2.72 -5.02 -19.03
CA LEU A 36 1.28 -4.71 -19.07
C LEU A 36 0.50 -4.80 -20.42
N LYS A 37 -0.35 -5.84 -20.52
CA LYS A 37 -1.76 -5.69 -20.93
C LYS A 37 -2.61 -6.61 -20.06
N ILE A 38 -3.50 -6.05 -19.23
CA ILE A 38 -4.29 -6.83 -18.27
C ILE A 38 -5.65 -7.20 -18.88
N SER A 39 -5.97 -8.50 -18.88
CA SER A 39 -7.32 -9.03 -19.14
C SER A 39 -7.59 -10.26 -18.27
N SER A 40 -8.62 -10.18 -17.42
CA SER A 40 -9.22 -11.28 -16.63
C SER A 40 -8.29 -12.07 -15.71
N VAL A 41 -7.55 -11.38 -14.82
CA VAL A 41 -6.92 -12.02 -13.66
C VAL A 41 -7.80 -11.89 -12.43
N ILE A 42 -7.90 -12.97 -11.65
CA ILE A 42 -8.49 -12.92 -10.31
C ILE A 42 -7.50 -12.14 -9.43
N PRO A 43 -7.92 -11.03 -8.79
CA PRO A 43 -7.03 -10.30 -7.89
C PRO A 43 -6.55 -11.19 -6.74
N HIS A 44 -5.29 -11.00 -6.35
CA HIS A 44 -4.75 -11.57 -5.12
C HIS A 44 -4.99 -10.59 -3.98
N PRO A 45 -5.90 -10.86 -3.02
CA PRO A 45 -6.04 -10.01 -1.85
C PRO A 45 -4.81 -10.15 -0.98
N LEU A 46 -4.22 -9.02 -0.57
CA LEU A 46 -2.93 -8.99 0.14
C LEU A 46 -3.09 -8.59 1.61
N ALA A 47 -4.00 -7.66 1.90
CA ALA A 47 -4.32 -7.16 3.22
C ALA A 47 -5.84 -6.92 3.31
N TYR A 48 -6.37 -7.02 4.53
CA TYR A 48 -7.78 -6.74 4.80
C TYR A 48 -8.00 -6.39 6.27
N ASN A 49 -8.45 -5.16 6.50
CA ASN A 49 -8.94 -4.68 7.77
C ASN A 49 -10.42 -5.02 7.95
N ALA A 50 -10.75 -5.98 8.81
CA ALA A 50 -12.12 -6.41 9.09
C ALA A 50 -12.87 -5.48 10.05
N ARG A 51 -12.23 -4.41 10.54
CA ARG A 51 -12.82 -3.47 11.51
C ARG A 51 -13.50 -2.30 10.79
N LEU A 52 -14.59 -1.83 11.40
CA LEU A 52 -15.33 -0.64 10.98
C LEU A 52 -15.63 -0.67 9.47
N ASN A 53 -15.23 0.36 8.73
CA ASN A 53 -15.45 0.51 7.29
C ASN A 53 -14.23 0.08 6.45
N HIS A 54 -13.41 -0.85 6.94
CA HIS A 54 -12.23 -1.38 6.22
C HIS A 54 -11.23 -0.28 5.84
N ARG A 55 -10.84 0.55 6.82
CA ARG A 55 -9.97 1.72 6.61
C ARG A 55 -8.56 1.28 6.21
N GLU A 56 -8.34 1.12 4.92
CA GLU A 56 -7.12 0.61 4.30
C GLU A 56 -7.08 1.08 2.84
N GLU A 57 -6.04 1.80 2.45
CA GLU A 57 -5.85 2.33 1.09
C GLU A 57 -4.36 2.54 0.80
N ALA A 58 -4.02 3.20 -0.32
CA ALA A 58 -2.66 3.69 -0.56
C ALA A 58 -1.61 2.55 -0.52
N SER A 59 -1.83 1.47 -1.27
CA SER A 59 -0.94 0.30 -1.21
C SER A 59 0.36 0.53 -1.97
N PHE A 60 1.49 0.15 -1.37
CA PHE A 60 2.81 0.17 -2.01
C PHE A 60 3.59 -1.10 -1.68
N MET A 61 4.10 -1.78 -2.70
CA MET A 61 4.87 -3.01 -2.54
C MET A 61 6.30 -2.81 -3.02
N VAL A 62 7.25 -3.27 -2.20
CA VAL A 62 8.67 -3.27 -2.49
C VAL A 62 9.26 -4.63 -2.20
N GLN A 63 10.15 -5.10 -3.09
CA GLN A 63 10.96 -6.27 -2.82
C GLN A 63 12.24 -5.84 -2.11
N HIS A 64 12.53 -6.47 -0.97
CA HIS A 64 13.80 -6.31 -0.27
C HIS A 64 14.34 -7.68 0.12
N ARG A 65 15.51 -8.05 -0.43
CA ARG A 65 16.10 -9.39 -0.29
C ARG A 65 15.09 -10.47 -0.73
N ASN A 66 14.79 -11.43 0.13
CA ASN A 66 13.91 -12.57 -0.15
C ASN A 66 12.44 -12.30 0.18
N TYR A 67 12.08 -11.06 0.52
CA TYR A 67 10.73 -10.70 0.92
C TYR A 67 10.14 -9.63 0.02
N TYR A 68 8.86 -9.80 -0.27
CA TYR A 68 7.97 -8.75 -0.75
C TYR A 68 7.31 -8.13 0.46
N ASN A 69 7.44 -6.82 0.61
CA ASN A 69 6.84 -6.05 1.69
C ASN A 69 5.73 -5.21 1.08
N VAL A 70 4.51 -5.40 1.57
CA VAL A 70 3.37 -4.55 1.24
C VAL A 70 3.17 -3.56 2.37
N LEU A 71 3.14 -2.29 2.02
CA LEU A 71 2.75 -1.20 2.87
C LEU A 71 1.38 -0.74 2.43
N PHE A 72 0.60 -0.27 3.39
CA PHE A 72 -0.70 0.33 3.15
C PHE A 72 -0.95 1.33 4.26
N SER A 73 -1.75 2.34 3.97
CA SER A 73 -2.17 3.29 4.98
C SER A 73 -3.51 2.88 5.56
N GLY A 74 -3.67 2.98 6.88
CA GLY A 74 -4.89 2.60 7.59
C GLY A 74 -5.24 3.58 8.69
N GLY A 75 -6.54 3.72 8.98
CA GLY A 75 -7.05 4.67 9.97
C GLY A 75 -7.95 5.76 9.36
N ILE A 76 -8.30 6.76 10.14
CA ILE A 76 -9.18 7.85 9.70
C ILE A 76 -8.36 8.88 8.93
N ALA A 77 -8.59 8.93 7.62
CA ALA A 77 -8.08 9.96 6.71
C ALA A 77 -8.99 11.21 6.68
N SER A 78 -8.42 12.34 6.25
CA SER A 78 -9.13 13.61 5.95
C SER A 78 -9.72 14.37 7.15
N SER A 79 -10.16 15.62 6.89
CA SER A 79 -10.89 16.49 7.83
C SER A 79 -10.14 16.89 9.11
N TYR A 80 -8.81 16.82 9.10
CA TYR A 80 -7.93 17.21 10.22
C TYR A 80 -7.93 18.70 10.56
N THR A 81 -8.73 19.51 9.89
CA THR A 81 -8.91 20.93 10.22
C THR A 81 -10.09 21.17 11.15
N ALA A 82 -11.03 20.22 11.23
CA ALA A 82 -12.26 20.35 12.01
C ALA A 82 -12.37 19.31 13.11
N ASN A 83 -12.00 18.05 12.83
CA ASN A 83 -12.10 16.96 13.79
C ASN A 83 -10.85 16.09 13.70
N TYR A 84 -10.13 16.00 14.80
CA TYR A 84 -9.01 15.08 14.94
C TYR A 84 -9.53 13.72 15.44
N PRO A 85 -9.14 12.60 14.79
CA PRO A 85 -9.35 11.27 15.33
C PRO A 85 -8.81 11.14 16.76
N ALA A 86 -9.41 10.23 17.53
CA ALA A 86 -8.82 9.81 18.80
C ALA A 86 -7.41 9.26 18.56
N ALA A 87 -6.52 9.44 19.54
CA ALA A 87 -5.14 8.96 19.43
C ALA A 87 -5.11 7.46 19.13
N GLY A 88 -4.39 7.09 18.06
CA GLY A 88 -4.32 5.72 17.57
C GLY A 88 -5.50 5.31 16.68
N GLU A 89 -6.36 6.23 16.25
CA GLU A 89 -7.38 6.02 15.21
C GLU A 89 -7.04 6.77 13.92
N GLU A 90 -6.13 7.75 13.98
CA GLU A 90 -5.69 8.48 12.81
C GLU A 90 -4.94 7.60 11.81
N TYR A 91 -4.73 8.19 10.62
CA TYR A 91 -4.05 7.55 9.51
C TYR A 91 -2.60 7.22 9.85
N ARG A 92 -2.14 6.05 9.43
CA ARG A 92 -0.80 5.55 9.74
C ARG A 92 -0.36 4.54 8.69
N ILE A 93 0.94 4.35 8.57
CA ILE A 93 1.52 3.38 7.63
C ILE A 93 1.70 2.05 8.34
N HIS A 94 1.17 1.00 7.75
CA HIS A 94 1.35 -0.38 8.17
C HIS A 94 2.23 -1.13 7.16
N MET A 95 2.81 -2.25 7.60
CA MET A 95 3.58 -3.16 6.77
C MET A 95 3.26 -4.62 7.10
N CYS A 96 3.20 -5.43 6.04
CA CYS A 96 3.25 -6.88 6.09
C CYS A 96 4.29 -7.39 5.08
N HIS A 97 4.79 -8.61 5.28
CA HIS A 97 5.77 -9.24 4.39
C HIS A 97 5.35 -10.65 3.95
N SER A 98 5.82 -11.07 2.78
CA SER A 98 5.62 -12.40 2.20
C SER A 98 6.84 -12.82 1.38
N THR A 99 7.09 -14.12 1.27
CA THR A 99 8.12 -14.66 0.35
C THR A 99 7.59 -14.90 -1.07
N SER A 100 6.27 -14.98 -1.28
CA SER A 100 5.68 -15.24 -2.61
C SER A 100 5.30 -13.98 -3.38
N GLY A 101 5.09 -12.86 -2.67
CA GLY A 101 4.62 -11.60 -3.25
C GLY A 101 3.14 -11.58 -3.65
N THR A 102 2.47 -12.73 -3.64
CA THR A 102 1.08 -12.89 -4.12
C THR A 102 0.11 -13.38 -3.04
N GLY A 103 0.58 -13.63 -1.83
CA GLY A 103 -0.27 -14.08 -0.73
C GLY A 103 0.51 -14.35 0.54
N ALA A 104 -0.16 -14.86 1.58
CA ALA A 104 0.43 -15.19 2.88
C ALA A 104 1.24 -14.04 3.51
N PHE A 105 0.80 -12.79 3.27
CA PHE A 105 1.39 -11.63 3.91
C PHE A 105 1.08 -11.67 5.40
N VAL A 106 2.13 -11.51 6.22
CA VAL A 106 2.05 -11.49 7.67
C VAL A 106 2.74 -10.26 8.23
N ASP A 107 2.29 -9.83 9.40
CA ASP A 107 2.97 -8.80 10.18
C ASP A 107 4.10 -9.39 11.06
N LYS A 108 4.79 -8.52 11.80
CA LYS A 108 5.88 -8.90 12.71
C LYS A 108 5.47 -9.92 13.78
N ALA A 109 4.19 -9.97 14.15
CA ALA A 109 3.64 -10.94 15.10
C ALA A 109 3.15 -12.23 14.43
N SER A 110 3.45 -12.42 13.13
CA SER A 110 2.95 -13.53 12.30
C SER A 110 1.42 -13.53 12.11
N THR A 111 0.74 -12.41 12.36
CA THR A 111 -0.69 -12.29 12.08
C THR A 111 -0.88 -12.06 10.59
N LEU A 112 -1.80 -12.83 9.98
CA LEU A 112 -2.14 -12.66 8.58
C LEU A 112 -2.70 -11.26 8.32
N CYS A 113 -2.17 -10.58 7.32
CA CYS A 113 -2.64 -9.26 6.90
C CYS A 113 -4.11 -9.30 6.43
N LEU A 114 -4.55 -10.44 5.86
CA LEU A 114 -5.96 -10.70 5.53
C LEU A 114 -6.87 -10.90 6.75
N LYS A 115 -6.30 -11.00 7.95
CA LYS A 115 -7.02 -11.09 9.22
C LYS A 115 -6.73 -9.87 10.10
N SER A 116 -6.59 -8.71 9.46
CA SER A 116 -6.30 -7.43 10.13
C SER A 116 -4.97 -7.38 10.88
N GLY A 117 -4.01 -8.20 10.44
CA GLY A 117 -2.60 -8.01 10.77
C GLY A 117 -2.06 -6.76 10.06
N GLY A 118 -0.92 -6.26 10.54
CA GLY A 118 -0.26 -5.10 9.96
C GLY A 118 0.57 -4.40 11.01
N THR A 119 1.89 -4.51 10.92
CA THR A 119 2.79 -3.82 11.86
C THR A 119 2.76 -2.34 11.55
N ILE A 120 2.45 -1.50 12.54
CA ILE A 120 2.59 -0.05 12.42
C ILE A 120 4.07 0.25 12.16
N LEU A 121 4.35 0.75 10.97
CA LEU A 121 5.68 1.20 10.57
C LEU A 121 5.88 2.66 10.96
N LEU A 122 4.85 3.48 10.79
CA LEU A 122 4.87 4.89 11.14
C LEU A 122 3.49 5.38 11.56
N ALA A 123 3.41 5.99 12.74
CA ALA A 123 2.22 6.67 13.26
C ALA A 123 2.53 8.15 13.51
N SER A 124 1.52 8.91 13.94
CA SER A 124 1.73 10.28 14.40
C SER A 124 2.78 10.35 15.52
N HIS A 125 3.68 11.31 15.43
CA HIS A 125 4.72 11.58 16.42
C HIS A 125 5.22 13.02 16.25
N GLU A 126 5.47 13.71 17.36
CA GLU A 126 5.98 15.08 17.36
C GLU A 126 5.20 16.01 16.40
N GLN A 127 5.86 16.53 15.36
CA GLN A 127 5.28 17.42 14.36
C GLN A 127 4.61 16.71 13.18
N VAL A 128 4.70 15.37 13.13
CA VAL A 128 4.11 14.54 12.09
C VAL A 128 2.75 14.04 12.56
N TYR A 129 1.71 14.39 11.83
CA TYR A 129 0.34 13.97 12.14
C TYR A 129 -0.25 13.15 11.00
N ALA A 130 -0.79 11.99 11.35
CA ALA A 130 -1.53 11.10 10.45
C ALA A 130 -0.80 10.74 9.13
N PRO A 131 0.43 10.21 9.17
CA PRO A 131 1.22 9.95 7.98
C PRO A 131 0.65 8.80 7.13
N GLY A 132 0.83 8.88 5.81
CA GLY A 132 0.40 7.86 4.85
C GLY A 132 0.61 8.30 3.40
N GLY A 133 -0.03 7.64 2.44
CA GLY A 133 0.14 7.95 1.01
C GLY A 133 1.54 7.64 0.48
N GLN A 134 2.21 6.65 1.07
CA GLN A 134 3.60 6.31 0.77
C GLN A 134 3.83 5.83 -0.68
N GLU A 135 2.78 5.53 -1.43
CA GLU A 135 2.84 5.27 -2.87
C GLU A 135 3.26 6.49 -3.68
N VAL A 136 3.00 7.70 -3.19
CA VAL A 136 3.37 8.96 -3.86
C VAL A 136 4.85 9.29 -3.65
N ALA A 137 5.34 9.07 -2.43
CA ALA A 137 6.72 9.34 -2.04
C ALA A 137 7.68 8.17 -2.34
N GLY A 138 7.15 6.94 -2.34
CA GLY A 138 7.84 5.72 -2.66
C GLY A 138 8.77 5.22 -1.55
N ILE A 139 9.40 4.09 -1.83
CA ILE A 139 10.50 3.54 -1.03
C ILE A 139 11.72 3.49 -1.91
N ILE A 140 12.80 4.11 -1.44
CA ILE A 140 14.05 4.23 -2.19
C ILE A 140 15.09 3.35 -1.51
N ASN A 141 15.86 2.61 -2.31
CA ASN A 141 17.04 1.92 -1.83
C ASN A 141 18.24 2.87 -1.93
N ASP A 142 18.51 3.60 -0.86
CA ASP A 142 19.67 4.47 -0.75
C ASP A 142 20.95 3.64 -0.57
N LYS A 143 22.05 4.12 -1.17
CA LYS A 143 23.33 3.40 -1.18
C LYS A 143 24.00 3.33 0.20
N ASP A 144 23.74 4.31 1.07
CA ASP A 144 24.39 4.44 2.38
C ASP A 144 23.45 4.04 3.52
N LEU A 145 22.16 4.32 3.38
CA LEU A 145 21.14 4.12 4.41
C LEU A 145 20.28 2.87 4.19
N GLY A 146 20.35 2.25 3.01
CA GLY A 146 19.53 1.10 2.64
C GLY A 146 18.09 1.51 2.30
N LEU A 147 17.11 0.71 2.72
CA LEU A 147 15.71 0.93 2.35
C LEU A 147 15.12 2.09 3.17
N ILE A 148 14.79 3.20 2.51
CA ILE A 148 14.21 4.40 3.13
C ILE A 148 12.75 4.54 2.71
N LEU A 149 11.87 4.73 3.71
CA LEU A 149 10.51 5.23 3.51
C LEU A 149 10.54 6.76 3.51
N TYR A 150 10.10 7.38 2.42
CA TYR A 150 9.75 8.79 2.36
C TYR A 150 8.23 8.92 2.38
N TYR A 151 7.66 9.94 3.03
CA TYR A 151 6.22 10.14 3.17
C TYR A 151 5.88 11.62 3.39
#